data_AF-A0A4R6YAK1-F1
#
_entry.id   AF-A0A4R6YAK1-F1
#
_cell.length_a   1.000
_cell.length_b   1.000
_cell.length_c   1.000
_cell.angle_alpha   90.00
_cell.angle_beta   90.00
_cell.angle_gamma   90.00
#
_symmetry.space_group_name_H-M   'P 1'
#
loop_
_entity.id
_entity.type
_entity.pdbx_description
1 polymer ?
#
loop_
_entity_poly.entity_id
_entity_poly.type
_entity_poly.pdbx_seq_one_letter_code
_entity_poly.pdbx_strand_id
1 'polypeptide(L)'
;MNKNTRPAVGLAAKIGAALFVLWGILHIWVGFEGAHQYLLGNVQNQWNMVIGGVNAPRAAFQHTTDAMTAHAQSQLILNFCIDVAGYGVLGMIVAAMIWRTGSWRAYFIGLLVIGIADLAFLFSLVTSGIIEANIPTISGPIIWFLAIAITPFGMPSLRQK
;
A
#
# COMPACT_ATOMS: atom_id res chain seq x y z
N MET A 1 23.35 -13.08 -33.08
CA MET A 1 22.85 -12.08 -32.11
C MET A 1 22.44 -12.82 -30.84
N ASN A 2 23.21 -12.68 -29.77
CA ASN A 2 23.07 -13.52 -28.58
C ASN A 2 21.80 -13.11 -27.81
N LYS A 3 20.72 -13.93 -27.89
CA LYS A 3 19.40 -13.65 -27.31
C LYS A 3 19.35 -13.69 -25.75
N ASN A 4 20.49 -13.81 -25.08
CA ASN A 4 20.55 -14.14 -23.65
C ASN A 4 21.03 -13.02 -22.72
N THR A 5 21.33 -11.82 -23.21
CA THR A 5 21.66 -10.70 -22.32
C THR A 5 20.38 -10.04 -21.83
N ARG A 6 19.95 -10.37 -20.61
CA ARG A 6 18.89 -9.62 -19.92
C ARG A 6 19.27 -8.14 -19.89
N PRO A 7 18.33 -7.20 -20.13
CA PRO A 7 18.63 -5.77 -20.05
C PRO A 7 19.19 -5.46 -18.66
N ALA A 8 20.34 -4.80 -18.62
CA ALA A 8 20.98 -4.42 -17.36
C ALA A 8 20.13 -3.33 -16.68
N VAL A 9 19.57 -3.65 -15.52
CA VAL A 9 18.81 -2.72 -14.68
C VAL A 9 19.79 -1.82 -13.93
N GLY A 10 19.65 -0.51 -14.10
CA GLY A 10 20.48 0.49 -13.44
C GLY A 10 20.21 0.60 -11.94
N LEU A 11 21.13 1.24 -11.21
CA LEU A 11 21.04 1.40 -9.75
C LEU A 11 19.74 2.09 -9.30
N ALA A 12 19.30 3.14 -10.00
CA ALA A 12 18.08 3.86 -9.68
C ALA A 12 16.82 2.98 -9.70
N ALA A 13 16.70 2.07 -10.67
CA ALA A 13 15.59 1.12 -10.76
C ALA A 13 15.67 0.03 -9.67
N LYS A 14 16.88 -0.36 -9.25
CA LYS A 14 17.05 -1.24 -8.08
C LYS A 14 16.62 -0.55 -6.79
N ILE A 15 16.97 0.73 -6.59
CA ILE A 15 16.51 1.51 -5.45
C ILE A 15 14.98 1.60 -5.46
N GLY A 16 14.38 1.95 -6.60
CA GLY A 16 12.93 1.98 -6.73
C GLY A 16 12.25 0.64 -6.44
N ALA A 17 12.81 -0.48 -6.91
CA ALA A 17 12.34 -1.81 -6.58
C ALA A 17 12.50 -2.15 -5.07
N ALA A 18 13.59 -1.72 -4.41
CA ALA A 18 13.74 -1.87 -2.96
C ALA A 18 12.68 -1.05 -2.19
N LEU A 19 12.35 0.15 -2.67
CA LEU A 19 11.28 0.97 -2.09
C LEU A 19 9.91 0.29 -2.26
N PHE A 20 9.61 -0.32 -3.41
CA PHE A 20 8.41 -1.14 -3.57
C PHE A 20 8.37 -2.35 -2.63
N VAL A 21 9.52 -2.97 -2.32
CA VAL A 21 9.59 -4.04 -1.30
C VAL A 21 9.24 -3.50 0.07
N LEU A 22 9.87 -2.40 0.49
CA LEU A 22 9.60 -1.78 1.79
C LEU A 22 8.12 -1.38 1.90
N TRP A 23 7.59 -0.72 0.87
CA TRP A 23 6.18 -0.38 0.76
C TRP A 23 5.28 -1.62 0.88
N GLY A 24 5.61 -2.70 0.17
CA GLY A 24 4.85 -3.95 0.21
C GLY A 24 4.82 -4.60 1.59
N ILE A 25 5.94 -4.62 2.30
CA ILE A 25 6.03 -5.14 3.67
C ILE A 25 5.13 -4.34 4.62
N LEU A 26 5.15 -3.01 4.54
CA LEU A 26 4.31 -2.15 5.38
C LEU A 26 2.82 -2.40 5.13
N HIS A 27 2.42 -2.62 3.88
CA HIS A 27 1.01 -2.87 3.53
C HIS A 27 0.56 -4.28 3.92
N ILE A 28 1.43 -5.29 3.80
CA ILE A 28 1.17 -6.64 4.31
C ILE A 28 0.99 -6.61 5.84
N TRP A 29 1.78 -5.80 6.55
CA TRP A 29 1.62 -5.60 7.99
C TRP A 29 0.23 -5.04 8.36
N VAL A 30 -0.31 -4.09 7.60
CA VAL A 30 -1.68 -3.57 7.82
C VAL A 30 -2.72 -4.69 7.74
N GLY A 31 -2.61 -5.59 6.75
CA GLY A 31 -3.53 -6.73 6.64
C GLY A 31 -3.35 -7.74 7.77
N PHE A 32 -2.11 -8.02 8.18
CA PHE A 32 -1.83 -8.86 9.35
C PHE A 32 -2.49 -8.28 10.61
N GLU A 33 -2.28 -7.00 10.89
CA GLU A 33 -2.82 -6.36 12.10
C GLU A 33 -4.36 -6.28 12.05
N GLY A 34 -4.94 -6.02 10.87
CA GLY A 34 -6.41 -6.05 10.70
C GLY A 34 -6.99 -7.43 10.98
N ALA A 35 -6.38 -8.49 10.44
CA ALA A 35 -6.79 -9.87 10.72
C ALA A 35 -6.58 -10.24 12.19
N HIS A 36 -5.49 -9.79 12.80
CA HIS A 36 -5.21 -10.01 14.23
C HIS A 36 -6.30 -9.39 15.11
N GLN A 37 -6.64 -8.11 14.90
CA GLN A 37 -7.69 -7.43 15.67
C GLN A 37 -9.09 -8.01 15.41
N TYR A 38 -9.34 -8.49 14.18
CA TYR A 38 -10.55 -9.23 13.84
C TYR A 38 -10.69 -10.53 14.63
N LEU A 39 -9.63 -11.34 14.70
CA LEU A 39 -9.64 -12.63 15.40
C LEU A 39 -9.76 -12.48 16.92
N LEU A 40 -9.32 -11.34 17.48
CA LEU A 40 -9.54 -10.99 18.89
C LEU A 40 -11.00 -10.59 19.18
N GLY A 41 -11.85 -10.45 18.17
CA GLY A 41 -13.27 -10.11 18.32
C GLY A 41 -13.52 -8.67 18.78
N ASN A 42 -12.53 -7.80 18.71
CA ASN A 42 -12.63 -6.42 19.20
C ASN A 42 -12.78 -5.43 18.04
N VAL A 43 -14.02 -5.14 17.66
CA VAL A 43 -14.34 -4.15 16.62
C VAL A 43 -13.85 -2.74 16.96
N GLN A 44 -13.74 -2.39 18.25
CA GLN A 44 -13.23 -1.09 18.67
C GLN A 44 -11.75 -0.95 18.33
N ASN A 45 -10.96 -2.00 18.57
CA ASN A 45 -9.55 -2.02 18.19
C ASN A 45 -9.35 -1.99 16.67
N GLN A 46 -10.22 -2.67 15.91
CA GLN A 46 -10.21 -2.56 14.44
C GLN A 46 -10.47 -1.11 13.99
N TRP A 47 -11.47 -0.44 14.59
CA TRP A 47 -11.75 0.97 14.31
C TRP A 47 -10.55 1.87 14.60
N ASN A 48 -9.81 1.62 15.69
CA ASN A 48 -8.61 2.39 16.05
C ASN A 48 -7.51 2.38 14.98
N MET A 49 -7.53 1.42 14.05
CA MET A 49 -6.62 1.39 12.89
C MET A 49 -7.00 2.38 11.79
N VAL A 50 -8.27 2.79 11.70
CA VAL A 50 -8.80 3.61 10.59
C VAL A 50 -9.37 4.95 11.05
N ILE A 51 -9.24 5.30 12.33
CA ILE A 51 -9.67 6.59 12.91
C ILE A 51 -8.54 7.24 13.72
N GLY A 52 -8.80 8.42 14.28
CA GLY A 52 -7.88 9.17 15.13
C GLY A 52 -7.49 10.53 14.54
N GLY A 53 -7.96 10.85 13.34
CA GLY A 53 -7.81 12.18 12.77
C GLY A 53 -8.75 13.20 13.40
N VAL A 54 -8.59 14.46 12.98
CA VAL A 54 -9.32 15.62 13.54
C VAL A 54 -10.84 15.52 13.39
N ASN A 55 -11.32 14.82 12.35
CA ASN A 55 -12.74 14.64 12.05
C ASN A 55 -13.30 13.29 12.53
N ALA A 56 -12.46 12.40 13.04
CA ALA A 56 -12.88 11.20 13.78
C ALA A 56 -11.95 10.92 14.97
N PRO A 57 -11.91 11.80 16.00
CA PRO A 57 -11.06 11.59 17.16
C PRO A 57 -11.51 10.33 17.93
N ARG A 58 -10.56 9.48 18.34
CA ARG A 58 -10.86 8.22 19.07
C ARG A 58 -11.75 8.46 20.30
N ALA A 59 -11.52 9.54 21.05
CA ALA A 59 -12.27 9.86 22.26
C ALA A 59 -13.72 10.30 21.99
N ALA A 60 -14.04 10.75 20.77
CA ALA A 60 -15.37 11.21 20.38
C ALA A 60 -16.11 10.21 19.49
N PHE A 61 -15.41 9.18 18.98
CA PHE A 61 -15.99 8.17 18.11
C PHE A 61 -16.97 7.27 18.89
N GLN A 62 -18.21 7.21 18.42
CA GLN A 62 -19.23 6.37 19.01
C GLN A 62 -19.20 4.98 18.37
N HIS A 63 -18.88 3.96 19.16
CA HIS A 63 -18.96 2.58 18.72
C HIS A 63 -20.42 2.10 18.74
N THR A 64 -20.79 1.28 17.76
CA THR A 64 -22.10 0.61 17.79
C THR A 64 -22.20 -0.34 18.99
N THR A 65 -23.40 -0.45 19.53
CA THR A 65 -23.75 -1.36 20.63
C THR A 65 -24.51 -2.60 20.15
N ASP A 66 -25.04 -2.59 18.92
CA ASP A 66 -25.77 -3.73 18.38
C ASP A 66 -24.83 -4.71 17.67
N ALA A 67 -25.04 -6.01 17.93
CA ALA A 67 -24.14 -7.06 17.46
C ALA A 67 -24.12 -7.19 15.92
N MET A 68 -25.22 -6.86 15.24
CA MET A 68 -25.33 -7.01 13.79
C MET A 68 -24.51 -5.94 13.07
N THR A 69 -24.64 -4.67 13.47
CA THR A 69 -23.82 -3.58 12.94
C THR A 69 -22.36 -3.76 13.30
N ALA A 70 -22.06 -4.20 14.54
CA ALA A 70 -20.68 -4.48 14.94
C ALA A 70 -20.03 -5.54 14.04
N HIS A 71 -20.76 -6.61 13.75
CA HIS A 71 -20.29 -7.65 12.84
C HIS A 71 -20.07 -7.12 11.42
N ALA A 72 -21.04 -6.39 10.86
CA ALA A 72 -20.93 -5.82 9.52
C ALA A 72 -19.74 -4.85 9.40
N GLN A 73 -19.56 -3.96 10.38
CA GLN A 73 -18.40 -3.06 10.43
C GLN A 73 -17.08 -3.82 10.51
N SER A 74 -17.01 -4.87 11.34
CA SER A 74 -15.82 -5.69 11.46
C SER A 74 -15.45 -6.40 10.15
N GLN A 75 -16.43 -6.91 9.40
CA GLN A 75 -16.17 -7.51 8.07
C GLN A 75 -15.65 -6.47 7.07
N LEU A 76 -16.21 -5.26 7.06
CA LEU A 76 -15.80 -4.19 6.15
C LEU A 76 -14.36 -3.72 6.45
N ILE A 77 -14.02 -3.55 7.73
CA ILE A 77 -12.66 -3.15 8.13
C ILE A 77 -11.67 -4.27 7.80
N LEU A 78 -12.02 -5.54 8.08
CA LEU A 78 -11.19 -6.67 7.71
C LEU A 78 -10.96 -6.72 6.19
N ASN A 79 -12.01 -6.56 5.39
CA ASN A 79 -11.91 -6.55 3.93
C ASN A 79 -10.93 -5.45 3.47
N PHE A 80 -11.09 -4.22 3.97
CA PHE A 80 -10.17 -3.13 3.69
C PHE A 80 -8.71 -3.51 4.02
N CYS A 81 -8.45 -4.05 5.21
CA CYS A 81 -7.11 -4.44 5.62
C CYS A 81 -6.52 -5.56 4.73
N ILE A 82 -7.32 -6.55 4.33
CA ILE A 82 -6.89 -7.63 3.44
C ILE A 82 -6.59 -7.09 2.04
N ASP A 83 -7.43 -6.19 1.51
CA ASP A 83 -7.20 -5.57 0.21
C ASP A 83 -5.87 -4.79 0.21
N VAL A 84 -5.61 -4.01 1.27
CA VAL A 84 -4.34 -3.30 1.48
C VAL A 84 -3.16 -4.28 1.45
N ALA A 85 -3.24 -5.42 2.15
CA ALA A 85 -2.18 -6.44 2.08
C ALA A 85 -2.06 -7.10 0.71
N GLY A 86 -3.16 -7.33 -0.01
CA GLY A 86 -3.17 -7.80 -1.40
C GLY A 86 -2.39 -6.87 -2.33
N TYR A 87 -2.59 -5.56 -2.18
CA TYR A 87 -1.77 -4.55 -2.85
C TYR A 87 -0.30 -4.62 -2.41
N GLY A 88 -0.01 -4.87 -1.13
CA GLY A 88 1.33 -5.10 -0.64
C GLY A 88 2.05 -6.26 -1.35
N VAL A 89 1.37 -7.39 -1.55
CA VAL A 89 1.86 -8.54 -2.34
C VAL A 89 2.09 -8.14 -3.80
N LEU A 90 1.17 -7.38 -4.41
CA LEU A 90 1.36 -6.84 -5.75
C LEU A 90 2.62 -5.97 -5.85
N GLY A 91 2.89 -5.13 -4.84
CA GLY A 91 4.11 -4.33 -4.74
C GLY A 91 5.38 -5.19 -4.75
N MET A 92 5.38 -6.32 -4.04
CA MET A 92 6.50 -7.27 -4.05
C MET A 92 6.72 -7.90 -5.43
N ILE A 93 5.64 -8.25 -6.14
CA ILE A 93 5.71 -8.79 -7.51
C ILE A 93 6.24 -7.74 -8.47
N VAL A 94 5.75 -6.50 -8.39
CA VAL A 94 6.23 -5.36 -9.19
C VAL A 94 7.72 -5.15 -8.96
N ALA A 95 8.16 -5.11 -7.71
CA ALA A 95 9.57 -4.98 -7.35
C ALA A 95 10.43 -6.10 -7.98
N ALA A 96 9.99 -7.35 -7.87
CA ALA A 96 10.72 -8.49 -8.43
C ALA A 96 10.85 -8.40 -9.96
N MET A 97 9.79 -7.99 -10.65
CA MET A 97 9.79 -7.81 -12.11
C MET A 97 10.71 -6.66 -12.54
N ILE A 98 10.67 -5.52 -11.84
CA ILE A 98 11.55 -4.38 -12.11
C ILE A 98 13.01 -4.81 -11.88
N TRP A 99 13.32 -5.40 -10.74
CA TRP A 99 14.68 -5.78 -10.38
C TRP A 99 15.29 -6.82 -11.34
N ARG A 100 14.52 -7.84 -11.73
CA ARG A 100 15.03 -8.96 -12.54
C ARG A 100 15.02 -8.70 -14.05
N THR A 101 14.08 -7.87 -14.53
CA THR A 101 13.83 -7.74 -15.97
C THR A 101 13.71 -6.31 -16.48
N GLY A 102 13.70 -5.30 -15.60
CA GLY A 102 13.48 -3.91 -16.01
C GLY A 102 12.12 -3.71 -16.70
N SER A 103 11.08 -4.39 -16.21
CA SER A 103 9.77 -4.43 -16.87
C SER A 103 9.00 -3.11 -16.75
N TRP A 104 8.83 -2.40 -17.86
CA TRP A 104 7.96 -1.22 -17.93
C TRP A 104 6.50 -1.53 -17.62
N ARG A 105 6.03 -2.75 -17.93
CA ARG A 105 4.67 -3.17 -17.55
C ARG A 105 4.52 -3.20 -16.02
N ALA A 106 5.51 -3.74 -15.32
CA ALA A 106 5.52 -3.74 -13.87
C ALA A 106 5.57 -2.32 -13.31
N TYR A 107 6.39 -1.43 -13.90
CA TYR A 107 6.41 -0.02 -13.54
C TYR A 107 5.03 0.64 -13.69
N PHE A 108 4.32 0.44 -14.81
CA PHE A 108 2.99 1.04 -15.00
C PHE A 108 1.93 0.45 -14.07
N ILE A 109 2.02 -0.83 -13.71
CA ILE A 109 1.16 -1.41 -12.65
C ILE A 109 1.46 -0.71 -11.32
N GLY A 110 2.73 -0.57 -10.94
CA GLY A 110 3.13 0.13 -9.72
C GLY A 110 2.75 1.61 -9.72
N LEU A 111 2.76 2.27 -10.88
CA LEU A 111 2.36 3.67 -11.01
C LEU A 111 0.83 3.83 -10.92
N LEU A 112 0.08 3.06 -11.72
CA LEU A 112 -1.35 3.31 -11.91
C LEU A 112 -2.20 2.53 -10.91
N VAL A 113 -1.97 1.22 -10.77
CA VAL A 113 -2.82 0.35 -9.95
C VAL A 113 -2.57 0.60 -8.46
N ILE A 114 -1.30 0.59 -8.05
CA ILE A 114 -0.93 0.93 -6.67
C ILE A 114 -1.20 2.41 -6.38
N GLY A 115 -0.95 3.30 -7.36
CA GLY A 115 -1.25 4.72 -7.21
C GLY A 115 -2.72 5.03 -6.96
N ILE A 116 -3.65 4.33 -7.62
CA ILE A 116 -5.08 4.47 -7.34
C ILE A 116 -5.38 4.10 -5.88
N ALA A 117 -4.79 3.01 -5.37
CA ALA A 117 -5.01 2.59 -3.98
C ALA A 117 -4.49 3.63 -2.97
N ASP A 118 -3.25 4.09 -3.13
CA ASP A 118 -2.65 5.07 -2.22
C ASP A 118 -3.36 6.43 -2.29
N LEU A 119 -3.73 6.89 -3.48
CA LEU A 119 -4.45 8.16 -3.65
C LEU A 119 -5.88 8.08 -3.13
N ALA A 120 -6.56 6.94 -3.28
CA ALA A 120 -7.88 6.73 -2.67
C ALA A 120 -7.79 6.76 -1.13
N PHE A 121 -6.80 6.07 -0.56
CA PHE A 121 -6.54 6.13 0.89
C PHE A 121 -6.23 7.56 1.37
N LEU A 122 -5.32 8.25 0.67
CA LEU A 122 -4.97 9.64 0.99
C LEU A 122 -6.17 10.57 0.91
N PHE A 123 -7.02 10.44 -0.12
CA PHE A 123 -8.18 11.28 -0.29
C PHE A 123 -9.28 10.98 0.74
N SER A 124 -9.66 9.71 0.85
CA SER A 124 -10.82 9.29 1.62
C SER A 124 -10.58 9.22 3.12
N LEU A 125 -9.37 8.92 3.58
CA LEU A 125 -9.07 8.77 5.02
C LEU A 125 -8.15 9.85 5.58
N VAL A 126 -7.05 10.18 4.89
CA VAL A 126 -6.05 11.12 5.42
C VAL A 126 -6.49 12.57 5.24
N THR A 127 -6.80 12.97 4.00
CA THR A 127 -7.16 14.36 3.65
C THR A 127 -8.51 14.75 4.25
N SER A 128 -9.44 13.80 4.33
CA SER A 128 -10.73 13.98 5.01
C SER A 128 -10.60 14.09 6.53
N GLY A 129 -9.41 13.86 7.10
CA GLY A 129 -9.15 13.96 8.53
C GLY A 129 -9.78 12.83 9.37
N ILE A 130 -10.13 11.70 8.76
CA ILE A 130 -10.68 10.54 9.47
C ILE A 130 -9.58 9.78 10.20
N ILE A 131 -8.46 9.50 9.53
CA ILE A 131 -7.27 8.88 10.14
C ILE A 131 -6.24 9.94 10.51
N GLU A 132 -5.42 9.64 11.52
CA GLU A 132 -4.36 10.51 11.98
C GLU A 132 -3.22 10.58 10.95
N ALA A 133 -2.88 11.78 10.46
CA ALA A 133 -1.82 12.01 9.48
C ALA A 133 -0.41 12.02 10.11
N ASN A 134 -0.05 10.94 10.79
CA ASN A 134 1.27 10.74 11.39
C ASN A 134 2.21 9.94 10.47
N ILE A 135 3.48 9.85 10.84
CA ILE A 135 4.53 9.20 10.03
C ILE A 135 4.16 7.76 9.64
N PRO A 136 3.73 6.87 10.55
CA PRO A 136 3.26 5.54 10.18
C PRO A 136 2.20 5.56 9.07
N THR A 137 1.17 6.39 9.21
CA THR A 137 0.06 6.50 8.24
C THR A 137 0.52 6.99 6.86
N ILE A 138 1.35 8.04 6.81
CA ILE A 138 1.72 8.67 5.53
C ILE A 138 2.98 8.07 4.89
N SER A 139 3.71 7.21 5.63
CA SER A 139 4.96 6.60 5.15
C SER A 139 4.76 5.78 3.89
N GLY A 140 3.67 5.02 3.79
CA GLY A 140 3.30 4.23 2.60
C GLY A 140 3.28 5.10 1.34
N PRO A 141 2.36 6.07 1.23
CA PRO A 141 2.29 6.94 0.07
C PRO A 141 3.61 7.67 -0.26
N ILE A 142 4.36 8.12 0.75
CA ILE A 142 5.67 8.76 0.54
C ILE A 142 6.66 7.78 -0.12
N ILE A 143 6.78 6.57 0.41
CA ILE A 143 7.68 5.54 -0.13
C ILE A 143 7.28 5.18 -1.57
N TRP A 144 5.98 5.06 -1.83
CA TRP A 144 5.47 4.81 -3.18
C TRP A 144 5.85 5.93 -4.16
N PHE A 145 5.61 7.20 -3.79
CA PHE A 145 5.98 8.35 -4.62
C PHE A 145 7.48 8.35 -4.96
N LEU A 146 8.33 8.06 -3.98
CA LEU A 146 9.77 7.96 -4.21
C LEU A 146 10.12 6.78 -5.14
N ALA A 147 9.47 5.63 -4.96
CA ALA A 147 9.68 4.45 -5.79
C ALA A 147 9.35 4.74 -7.27
N ILE A 148 8.20 5.34 -7.54
CA ILE A 148 7.79 5.68 -8.92
C ILE A 148 8.65 6.79 -9.53
N ALA A 149 9.09 7.76 -8.73
CA ALA A 149 9.90 8.88 -9.23
C ALA A 149 11.31 8.43 -9.64
N ILE A 150 11.95 7.58 -8.83
CA ILE A 150 13.34 7.17 -9.09
C ILE A 150 13.47 6.03 -10.10
N THR A 151 12.49 5.13 -10.17
CA THR A 151 12.59 3.90 -10.99
C THR A 151 12.92 4.18 -12.46
N PRO A 152 12.23 5.10 -13.17
CA PRO A 152 12.44 5.33 -14.61
C PRO A 152 13.89 5.60 -15.00
N PHE A 153 14.68 6.25 -14.14
CA PHE A 153 16.07 6.62 -14.42
C PHE A 153 17.02 5.42 -14.50
N GLY A 154 16.63 4.24 -13.99
CA GLY A 154 17.42 3.02 -14.10
C GLY A 154 16.83 1.96 -15.03
N MET A 155 15.74 2.28 -15.73
CA MET A 155 15.05 1.34 -16.61
C MET A 155 15.67 1.32 -18.01
N PRO A 156 15.60 0.18 -18.72
CA PRO A 156 16.02 0.12 -20.13
C PRO A 156 15.19 1.07 -20.99
N SER A 157 15.73 1.50 -22.14
CA SER A 157 15.01 2.37 -23.08
C SER A 157 13.62 1.81 -23.39
N LEU A 158 12.60 2.65 -23.21
CA LEU A 158 11.20 2.33 -23.48
C LEU A 158 10.95 2.13 -24.99
N ARG A 159 11.78 2.78 -25.82
CA ARG A 159 11.86 2.57 -27.27
C ARG A 159 13.00 1.61 -27.55
N GLN A 160 12.75 0.31 -27.49
CA GLN A 160 13.62 -0.65 -28.18
C GLN A 160 13.28 -0.56 -29.66
N LYS A 161 14.26 -0.17 -30.49
CA LYS A 161 14.23 -0.39 -31.95
C LYS A 161 14.48 -1.86 -32.23
#